data_AF-A0A967HN21-F1
#
_entry.id   AF-A0A967HN21-F1
#
_cell.length_a   1.000
_cell.length_b   1.000
_cell.length_c   1.000
_cell.angle_alpha   90.00
_cell.angle_beta   90.00
_cell.angle_gamma   90.00
#
_symmetry.space_group_name_H-M   'P 1'
#
loop_
_entity.id
_entity.type
_entity.pdbx_description
1 polymer ?
#
loop_
_entity_poly.entity_id
_entity_poly.type
_entity_poly.pdbx_seq_one_letter_code
_entity_poly.pdbx_strand_id
1 'polypeptide(L)' 'MADPDEVRAVTDTWLVAWNAGDTATLESLVAEDVVLLQPDGPVLEGRDAVLDMIA' A
#
# COMPACT_ATOMS: atom_id res chain seq x y z
N MET A 1 0.96 -17.53 12.42
CA MET A 1 0.00 -16.41 12.30
C MET A 1 0.77 -15.15 12.62
N ALA A 2 0.52 -14.05 11.90
CA ALA A 2 1.18 -12.78 12.18
C ALA A 2 0.75 -12.24 13.55
N ASP A 3 1.63 -11.49 14.22
CA ASP A 3 1.32 -10.81 15.47
C ASP A 3 0.34 -9.64 15.20
N PRO A 4 -0.79 -9.55 15.94
CA PRO A 4 -1.75 -8.44 15.77
C PRO A 4 -1.15 -7.05 15.92
N ASP A 5 -0.14 -6.88 16.78
CA ASP A 5 0.50 -5.59 17.00
C ASP A 5 1.44 -5.22 15.84
N GLU A 6 2.11 -6.20 15.24
CA GLU A 6 2.89 -6.00 14.01
C GLU A 6 2.00 -5.59 12.84
N VAL A 7 0.85 -6.25 12.65
CA VAL A 7 -0.11 -5.90 11.59
C VAL A 7 -0.64 -4.47 11.78
N ARG A 8 -0.95 -4.07 13.03
CA ARG A 8 -1.40 -2.71 13.33
C ARG A 8 -0.32 -1.67 13.02
N ALA A 9 0.93 -1.91 13.42
CA ALA A 9 2.04 -1.00 13.15
C ALA A 9 2.27 -0.79 11.63
N VAL A 10 2.22 -1.86 10.85
CA VAL A 10 2.32 -1.78 9.38
C VAL A 10 1.15 -0.99 8.80
N THR A 11 -0.07 -1.26 9.27
CA THR A 11 -1.29 -0.58 8.79
C THR A 11 -1.26 0.92 9.08
N ASP A 12 -0.82 1.33 10.28
CA ASP A 12 -0.72 2.73 10.65
C ASP A 12 0.33 3.47 9.80
N THR A 13 1.46 2.81 9.53
CA THR A 13 2.52 3.36 8.66
C THR A 13 2.01 3.53 7.23
N TRP A 14 1.30 2.52 6.71
CA TRP A 14 0.70 2.57 5.37
C TRP A 14 -0.31 3.72 5.23
N LEU A 15 -1.19 3.91 6.22
CA LEU A 15 -2.19 5.00 6.21
C LEU A 15 -1.53 6.38 6.17
N VAL A 16 -0.48 6.58 6.96
CA VAL A 16 0.26 7.86 6.99
C VAL A 16 0.93 8.12 5.64
N ALA A 17 1.63 7.13 5.09
CA ALA A 17 2.34 7.26 3.82
C ALA A 17 1.37 7.49 2.65
N TRP A 18 0.25 6.76 2.61
CA TRP A 18 -0.80 6.92 1.60
C TRP A 18 -1.36 8.34 1.58
N ASN A 19 -1.76 8.86 2.75
CA ASN A 19 -2.32 10.19 2.86
C ASN A 19 -1.30 11.31 2.53
N ALA A 20 -0.01 11.05 2.71
CA ALA A 20 1.06 11.97 2.38
C ALA A 20 1.53 11.88 0.92
N GLY A 21 1.07 10.89 0.15
CA GLY A 21 1.63 10.58 -1.18
C GLY A 21 3.08 10.12 -1.14
N ASP A 22 3.54 9.55 -0.01
CA ASP A 22 4.92 9.10 0.18
C ASP A 22 5.15 7.73 -0.48
N THR A 23 5.36 7.76 -1.79
CA THR A 23 5.59 6.56 -2.61
C THR A 23 6.84 5.79 -2.20
N ALA A 24 7.87 6.45 -1.67
CA ALA A 24 9.09 5.79 -1.20
C ALA A 24 8.83 4.92 0.03
N THR A 25 8.07 5.43 1.01
CA THR A 25 7.65 4.61 2.16
C THR A 25 6.72 3.48 1.70
N LEU A 26 5.76 3.75 0.82
CA LEU A 26 4.83 2.74 0.31
C LEU A 26 5.54 1.61 -0.44
N GLU A 27 6.58 1.90 -1.24
CA GLU A 27 7.41 0.91 -1.94
C GLU A 27 8.01 -0.12 -0.98
N SER A 28 8.41 0.33 0.22
CA SER A 28 8.99 -0.54 1.26
C SER A 28 7.96 -1.42 1.98
N LEU A 29 6.68 -1.04 1.96
CA LEU A 29 5.61 -1.70 2.70
C LEU A 29 4.83 -2.72 1.86
N VAL A 30 4.70 -2.49 0.55
CA VAL A 30 3.87 -3.35 -0.31
C VAL A 30 4.69 -4.45 -0.97
N ALA A 31 4.10 -5.64 -1.09
CA ALA A 31 4.69 -6.72 -1.86
C ALA A 31 4.77 -6.37 -3.35
N GLU A 32 5.66 -7.04 -4.10
CA GLU A 32 5.78 -6.85 -5.55
C GLU A 32 4.48 -7.17 -6.28
N ASP A 33 3.72 -8.15 -5.79
CA ASP A 33 2.45 -8.66 -6.32
C ASP A 33 1.21 -8.07 -5.60
N VAL A 34 1.33 -6.89 -5.00
CA VAL A 34 0.20 -6.21 -4.35
C VAL A 34 -0.98 -6.02 -5.29
N VAL A 35 -2.19 -6.20 -4.78
CA VAL A 35 -3.45 -5.95 -5.51
C VAL A 35 -4.23 -4.87 -4.77
N LEU A 36 -4.55 -3.78 -5.47
CA LEU A 36 -5.42 -2.72 -4.95
C LEU A 36 -6.80 -2.81 -5.60
N LEU A 37 -7.82 -3.03 -4.78
CA LEU A 37 -9.22 -3.02 -5.18
C LEU A 37 -9.81 -1.63 -4.92
N GLN A 38 -9.98 -0.86 -5.99
CA GLN A 38 -10.64 0.44 -5.92
C GLN A 38 -12.17 0.25 -5.85
N PRO A 39 -12.91 1.09 -5.11
CA PRO A 39 -14.37 0.99 -5.04
C PRO A 39 -15.06 1.12 -6.41
N ASP A 40 -14.63 2.07 -7.22
CA ASP A 40 -15.26 2.43 -8.51
C ASP A 40 -14.26 2.44 -9.69
N GLY A 41 -13.09 1.84 -9.51
CA GLY A 41 -11.98 1.90 -10.47
C GLY A 41 -11.45 0.53 -10.88
N PRO A 42 -10.46 0.50 -11.80
CA PRO A 42 -9.82 -0.75 -12.18
C PRO A 42 -9.11 -1.39 -10.99
N VAL A 43 -8.99 -2.71 -11.04
CA VAL A 43 -8.05 -3.44 -10.17
C VAL A 43 -6.64 -3.07 -10.63
N LEU A 44 -5.80 -2.65 -9.69
CA LEU A 44 -4.38 -2.43 -9.93
C LEU A 44 -3.60 -3.63 -9.42
N GLU A 45 -2.81 -4.24 -10.28
CA GLU A 45 -1.99 -5.41 -9.98
C GLU A 45 -0.52 -5.04 -10.12
N GLY A 46 0.25 -5.38 -9.09
CA GLY A 46 1.68 -5.11 -9.02
C GLY A 46 2.01 -3.77 -8.38
N ARG A 47 3.17 -3.72 -7.72
CA ARG A 47 3.66 -2.55 -7.00
C ARG A 47 3.70 -1.30 -7.87
N ASP A 48 4.25 -1.39 -9.07
CA ASP A 48 4.40 -0.24 -9.98
C ASP A 48 3.04 0.38 -10.32
N ALA A 49 2.04 -0.45 -10.67
CA ALA A 49 0.70 0.03 -10.98
C ALA A 49 0.03 0.74 -9.80
N VAL A 50 0.28 0.27 -8.57
CA VAL A 50 -0.24 0.90 -7.34
C VAL A 50 0.47 2.21 -7.03
N LEU A 51 1.79 2.28 -7.18
CA LEU A 51 2.57 3.49 -6.88
C LEU A 51 2.38 4.59 -7.93
N ASP A 52 2.25 4.23 -9.20
CA ASP A 52 1.97 5.16 -10.31
C ASP A 52 0.62 5.88 -10.16
N MET A 53 -0.31 5.30 -9.39
CA MET A 53 -1.61 5.92 -9.08
C MET A 53 -1.48 7.11 -8.12
N ILE A 54 -0.40 7.16 -7.34
CA ILE A 54 -0.23 8.10 -6.22
C ILE A 54 0.64 9.31 -6.64
N ALA A 55 1.53 9.11 -7.60
CA ALA A 55 2.43 10.14 -8.16
C ALA A 55 1.69 11.16 -9.04
#